data_AF-A0A9X1RYD6-F1
#
_entry.id   AF-A0A9X1RYD6-F1
#
_cell.length_a   1.000
_cell.length_b   1.000
_cell.length_c   1.000
_cell.angle_alpha   90.00
_cell.angle_beta   90.00
_cell.angle_gamma   90.00
#
_symmetry.space_group_name_H-M   'P 1'
#
loop_
_entity.id
_entity.type
_entity.pdbx_description
1 polymer ?
#
loop_
_entity_poly.entity_id
_entity_poly.type
_entity_poly.pdbx_seq_one_letter_code
_entity_poly.pdbx_strand_id
1 'polypeptide(L)'
;MNRIENAWSTFMLWHWLARRAAVALACYALAMFGVWLYAEGLQDVGKFLFTGGSIGFGWAVGFFFAARTAISLLFRCRRMFL
;
A
#
# COMPACT_ATOMS: atom_id res chain seq x y z
N MET A 1 -27.00 3.37 -12.70
CA MET A 1 -26.04 2.80 -11.73
C MET A 1 -24.94 2.02 -12.46
N ASN A 2 -24.25 2.59 -13.47
CA ASN A 2 -23.74 1.72 -14.56
C ASN A 2 -22.23 1.77 -14.88
N ARG A 3 -21.45 2.70 -14.33
CA ARG A 3 -20.01 2.80 -14.68
C ARG A 3 -19.06 2.43 -13.55
N ILE A 4 -19.38 2.83 -12.32
CA ILE A 4 -18.55 2.55 -11.15
C ILE A 4 -18.64 1.07 -10.76
N GLU A 5 -19.84 0.49 -10.74
CA GLU A 5 -20.02 -0.95 -10.51
C GLU A 5 -19.35 -1.81 -11.59
N ASN A 6 -19.41 -1.36 -12.85
CA ASN A 6 -18.80 -2.10 -13.97
C ASN A 6 -17.26 -2.01 -13.95
N ALA A 7 -16.71 -0.87 -13.55
CA ALA A 7 -15.28 -0.73 -13.31
C ALA A 7 -14.83 -1.61 -12.12
N TRP A 8 -15.64 -1.68 -11.07
CA TRP A 8 -15.36 -2.50 -9.89
C TRP A 8 -15.42 -3.99 -10.18
N SER A 9 -16.41 -4.46 -10.96
CA SER A 9 -16.52 -5.87 -11.37
C SER A 9 -15.34 -6.30 -12.25
N THR A 10 -14.93 -5.44 -13.18
CA THR A 10 -13.76 -5.67 -14.05
C THR A 10 -12.46 -5.69 -13.24
N PHE A 11 -12.33 -4.78 -12.27
CA PHE A 11 -11.21 -4.78 -11.31
C PHE A 11 -11.19 -6.05 -10.46
N MET A 12 -12.35 -6.52 -10.02
CA MET A 12 -12.53 -7.79 -9.31
C MET A 12 -12.39 -9.04 -10.18
N LEU A 13 -12.10 -8.91 -11.47
CA LEU A 13 -11.71 -10.01 -12.36
C LEU A 13 -10.20 -10.07 -12.61
N TRP A 14 -9.45 -9.00 -12.31
CA TRP A 14 -7.99 -8.97 -12.51
C TRP A 14 -7.25 -9.99 -11.65
N HIS A 15 -6.06 -10.42 -12.09
CA HIS A 15 -5.20 -11.29 -11.29
C HIS A 15 -4.90 -10.62 -9.93
N TRP A 16 -4.83 -11.41 -8.85
CA TRP A 16 -4.67 -10.90 -7.48
C TRP A 16 -3.47 -9.95 -7.34
N LEU A 17 -2.40 -10.24 -8.06
CA LEU A 17 -1.16 -9.44 -8.12
C LEU A 17 -1.38 -8.08 -8.81
N ALA A 18 -2.15 -8.05 -9.90
CA ALA A 18 -2.49 -6.82 -10.62
C ALA A 18 -3.40 -5.90 -9.77
N ARG A 19 -4.33 -6.47 -8.99
CA ARG A 19 -5.15 -5.68 -8.05
C ARG A 19 -4.30 -5.04 -6.97
N ARG A 20 -3.37 -5.79 -6.37
CA ARG A 20 -2.46 -5.25 -5.35
C ARG A 20 -1.55 -4.16 -5.90
N ALA A 21 -1.01 -4.35 -7.10
CA ALA A 21 -0.20 -3.34 -7.78
C ALA A 21 -1.01 -2.06 -8.05
N ALA A 22 -2.25 -2.17 -8.51
CA ALA A 22 -3.13 -1.02 -8.73
C ALA A 22 -3.46 -0.27 -7.43
N VAL A 23 -3.75 -0.99 -6.34
CA VAL A 23 -3.98 -0.38 -5.02
C VAL A 23 -2.71 0.31 -4.51
N ALA A 24 -1.54 -0.33 -4.67
CA ALA A 24 -0.27 0.29 -4.31
C ALA A 24 -0.04 1.57 -5.11
N LEU A 25 -0.29 1.55 -6.41
CA LEU A 25 -0.12 2.71 -7.28
C LEU A 25 -1.07 3.86 -6.90
N ALA A 26 -2.33 3.54 -6.55
CA ALA A 26 -3.28 4.52 -6.03
C ALA A 26 -2.84 5.12 -4.68
N CYS A 27 -2.36 4.30 -3.76
CA CYS A 27 -1.84 4.77 -2.47
C CYS A 27 -0.57 5.63 -2.62
N TYR A 28 0.30 5.29 -3.57
CA TYR A 28 1.48 6.09 -3.90
C TYR A 28 1.10 7.45 -4.49
N ALA A 29 0.16 7.48 -5.43
CA ALA A 29 -0.38 8.73 -5.98
C ALA A 29 -0.99 9.61 -4.88
N LEU A 30 -1.71 9.00 -3.93
CA LEU A 30 -2.29 9.70 -2.78
C LEU A 30 -1.20 10.27 -1.85
N ALA A 31 -0.12 9.53 -1.63
CA ALA A 31 1.03 10.01 -0.86
C ALA A 31 1.72 11.19 -1.56
N MET A 32 1.93 11.11 -2.87
CA MET A 32 2.50 12.22 -3.67
C MET A 32 1.59 13.46 -3.67
N PHE A 33 0.28 13.27 -3.70
CA PHE A 33 -0.67 14.36 -3.54
C PHE A 33 -0.56 15.02 -2.15
N GLY A 34 -0.35 14.21 -1.10
CA GLY A 34 -0.03 14.72 0.23
C GLY A 34 1.25 15.55 0.28
N VAL A 35 2.30 15.13 -0.42
CA VAL A 35 3.56 15.90 -0.54
C VAL A 35 3.33 17.23 -1.26
N TRP A 36 2.54 17.22 -2.35
CA TRP A 36 2.22 18.45 -3.06
C TRP A 36 1.44 19.43 -2.18
N LEU A 37 0.41 18.96 -1.47
CA LEU A 37 -0.33 19.79 -0.51
C LEU A 37 0.55 20.31 0.63
N TYR A 38 1.52 19.52 1.08
CA TYR A 38 2.51 19.95 2.06
C TYR A 38 3.35 21.11 1.53
N ALA A 39 3.76 21.06 0.26
CA ALA A 39 4.53 22.12 -0.40
C ALA A 39 3.73 23.41 -0.61
N GLU A 40 2.42 23.31 -0.87
CA GLU A 40 1.48 24.46 -1.00
C GLU A 40 1.11 25.11 0.35
N GLY A 41 1.70 24.66 1.47
CA GLY A 41 1.51 25.25 2.80
C GLY A 41 0.39 24.59 3.63
N LEU A 42 -0.32 23.60 3.10
CA LEU A 42 -1.31 22.80 3.83
C LEU A 42 -0.63 21.64 4.57
N GLN A 43 0.26 21.98 5.50
CA GLN A 43 1.17 21.03 6.13
C GLN A 43 0.47 19.90 6.89
N ASP A 44 -0.58 20.18 7.65
CA ASP A 44 -1.28 19.16 8.45
C ASP A 44 -2.06 18.18 7.57
N VAL A 45 -2.72 18.68 6.52
CA VAL A 45 -3.48 17.86 5.57
C VAL A 45 -2.52 17.01 4.74
N GLY A 46 -1.40 17.60 4.29
CA GLY A 46 -0.35 16.91 3.56
C GLY A 46 0.28 15.77 4.36
N LYS A 47 0.62 16.00 5.64
CA LYS A 47 1.12 14.95 6.55
C LYS A 47 0.12 13.82 6.73
N PHE A 48 -1.16 14.13 6.92
CA PHE A 48 -2.19 13.11 7.12
C PHE A 48 -2.36 12.22 5.88
N LEU A 49 -2.45 12.83 4.69
CA LEU A 49 -2.56 12.12 3.41
C LEU A 49 -1.31 11.30 3.09
N PHE A 50 -0.12 11.84 3.36
CA PHE A 50 1.13 11.12 3.17
C PHE A 50 1.23 9.90 4.09
N THR A 51 0.85 10.05 5.36
CA THR A 51 0.88 8.95 6.34
C THR A 51 -0.12 7.86 5.96
N GLY A 52 -1.36 8.23 5.65
CA GLY A 52 -2.39 7.29 5.20
C GLY A 52 -2.02 6.57 3.89
N GLY A 53 -1.48 7.32 2.91
CA GLY A 53 -1.00 6.77 1.64
C GLY A 53 0.17 5.81 1.82
N SER A 54 1.13 6.12 2.70
CA SER A 54 2.29 5.28 2.98
C SER A 54 1.91 3.97 3.68
N ILE A 55 0.97 4.02 4.62
CA ILE A 55 0.45 2.83 5.31
C ILE A 55 -0.30 1.94 4.31
N GLY A 56 -1.18 2.54 3.49
CA GLY A 56 -1.91 1.82 2.45
C GLY A 56 -0.99 1.19 1.41
N PHE A 57 0.09 1.90 1.02
CA PHE A 57 1.11 1.40 0.11
C PHE A 57 1.86 0.19 0.69
N GLY A 58 2.34 0.29 1.94
CA GLY A 58 2.99 -0.83 2.62
C GLY A 58 2.08 -2.06 2.71
N TRP A 59 0.81 -1.86 3.04
CA TRP A 59 -0.17 -2.94 3.08
C TRP A 59 -0.40 -3.59 1.70
N ALA A 60 -0.55 -2.76 0.66
CA ALA A 60 -0.82 -3.20 -0.71
C ALA A 60 0.37 -3.99 -1.30
N VAL A 61 1.60 -3.52 -1.11
CA VAL A 61 2.84 -4.15 -1.59
C VAL A 61 3.13 -5.47 -0.86
N GLY A 62 2.50 -5.70 0.30
CA GLY A 62 2.65 -6.95 1.03
C GLY A 62 3.71 -6.87 2.12
N PHE A 63 3.76 -5.75 2.85
CA PHE A 63 4.52 -5.64 4.09
C PHE A 63 4.23 -6.80 5.06
N PHE A 64 3.00 -7.34 5.06
CA PHE A 64 2.67 -8.56 5.81
C PHE A 64 3.42 -9.81 5.32
N PHE A 65 3.64 -9.95 4.01
CA PHE A 65 4.45 -11.02 3.45
C PHE A 65 5.92 -10.81 3.80
N ALA A 66 6.45 -9.61 3.59
CA ALA A 66 7.83 -9.25 3.91
C ALA A 66 8.14 -9.43 5.41
N ALA A 67 7.25 -8.98 6.29
CA ALA A 67 7.34 -9.15 7.73
C ALA A 67 7.24 -10.63 8.14
N ARG A 68 6.36 -11.42 7.50
CA ARG A 68 6.27 -12.86 7.76
C ARG A 68 7.53 -13.60 7.33
N THR A 69 8.12 -13.26 6.18
CA THR A 69 9.43 -13.79 5.76
C THR A 69 10.55 -13.36 6.70
N ALA A 70 10.58 -12.10 7.14
CA ALA A 70 11.59 -11.61 8.09
C ALA A 70 11.49 -12.31 9.45
N ILE A 71 10.27 -12.49 9.98
CA ILE A 71 10.03 -13.25 11.22
C ILE A 71 10.44 -14.71 11.03
N SER A 72 10.04 -15.35 9.93
CA SER A 72 10.43 -16.75 9.64
C SER A 72 11.94 -16.93 9.52
N LEU A 73 12.64 -15.97 8.90
CA LEU A 73 14.09 -15.92 8.82
C LEU A 73 14.73 -15.74 10.19
N LEU A 74 14.23 -14.81 11.02
CA LEU A 74 14.71 -14.62 12.39
C LEU A 74 14.54 -15.88 13.23
N PHE A 75 13.39 -16.55 13.16
CA PHE A 75 13.16 -17.82 13.85
C PHE A 75 14.05 -18.96 13.32
N ARG A 76 14.29 -19.04 12.01
CA ARG A 76 15.22 -20.03 11.42
C ARG A 76 16.67 -19.78 11.83
N CYS A 77 17.13 -18.52 11.79
CA CYS A 77 18.46 -18.15 12.26
C CYS A 77 18.62 -18.45 13.75
N ARG A 78 17.60 -18.15 14.58
CA ARG A 78 17.62 -18.49 16.01
C ARG A 78 17.71 -19.99 16.27
N ARG A 79 17.12 -20.84 15.40
CA ARG A 79 17.20 -22.30 15.50
C ARG A 79 18.55 -22.90 15.06
N MET A 80 19.39 -22.14 14.34
CA MET A 80 20.72 -22.60 13.92
C MET A 80 21.83 -22.22 14.91
N PHE A 81 21.55 -21.32 15.86
CA PHE A 81 22.49 -20.86 16.88
C PHE A 81 22.22 -21.43 18.30
N LEU A 82 21.21 -22.30 18.43
CA LEU A 82 20.92 -23.12 19.62
C LEU A 82 21.24 -24.58 19.30
#